data_AF-A0A5C6BNH0-F1
#
_entry.id   AF-A0A5C6BNH0-F1
#
_cell.length_a   1.000
_cell.length_b   1.000
_cell.length_c   1.000
_cell.angle_alpha   90.00
_cell.angle_beta   90.00
_cell.angle_gamma   90.00
#
_symmetry.space_group_name_H-M   'P 1'
#
loop_
_entity.id
_entity.type
_entity.pdbx_description
1 polymer ?
#
loop_
_entity_poly.entity_id
_entity_poly.type
_entity_poly.pdbx_seq_one_letter_code
_entity_poly.pdbx_strand_id
1 'polypeptide(L)' 'MAEGRQRATWDAVASVLCLLVNINRDPKSKPHKVTEFHPYAQAKKKPAAVIEKMSLKDCKGAFQAAGFK' A
#
# COMPACT_ATOMS: atom_id res chain seq x y z
N MET A 1 -8.63 -28.83 -6.40
CA MET A 1 -7.74 -28.74 -7.59
C MET A 1 -7.89 -27.42 -8.35
N ALA A 2 -9.05 -26.76 -8.38
CA ALA A 2 -9.25 -25.49 -9.10
C ALA A 2 -8.43 -24.29 -8.55
N GLU A 3 -8.34 -24.16 -7.23
CA GLU A 3 -7.61 -23.05 -6.59
C GLU A 3 -6.09 -23.09 -6.84
N GLY A 4 -5.51 -24.28 -6.95
CA GLY A 4 -4.07 -24.44 -7.24
C GLY A 4 -3.70 -23.96 -8.63
N ARG A 5 -4.55 -24.22 -9.64
CA ARG A 5 -4.35 -23.71 -11.01
C ARG A 5 -4.46 -22.19 -11.03
N GLN A 6 -5.41 -21.62 -10.30
CA GLN A 6 -5.57 -20.16 -10.20
C GLN A 6 -4.34 -19.50 -9.56
N ARG A 7 -3.79 -20.07 -8.47
CA ARG A 7 -2.54 -19.55 -7.88
C ARG A 7 -1.38 -19.60 -8.87
N ALA A 8 -1.17 -20.72 -9.54
CA ALA A 8 -0.09 -20.84 -10.53
C ALA A 8 -0.23 -19.83 -11.69
N THR A 9 -1.46 -19.56 -12.16
CA THR A 9 -1.68 -18.53 -13.18
C THR A 9 -1.36 -17.13 -12.65
N TRP A 10 -1.69 -16.84 -11.39
CA TRP A 10 -1.38 -15.55 -10.78
C TRP A 10 0.12 -15.38 -10.50
N ASP A 11 0.84 -16.45 -10.17
CA ASP A 11 2.31 -16.42 -10.04
C ASP A 11 2.97 -15.99 -11.36
N ALA A 12 2.51 -16.57 -12.48
CA ALA A 12 3.00 -16.21 -13.81
C ALA A 12 2.68 -14.74 -14.15
N VAL A 13 1.42 -14.31 -13.97
CA VAL A 13 1.01 -12.92 -14.24
C VAL A 13 1.78 -11.91 -13.39
N ALA A 14 1.94 -12.19 -12.10
CA ALA A 14 2.68 -11.32 -11.19
C ALA A 14 4.16 -11.19 -11.59
N SER A 15 4.78 -12.26 -12.12
CA SER A 15 6.16 -12.22 -12.60
C SER A 15 6.32 -11.31 -13.82
N VAL A 16 5.40 -11.40 -14.78
CA VAL A 16 5.40 -10.57 -16.00
C VAL A 16 5.19 -9.09 -15.66
N LEU A 17 4.26 -8.79 -14.76
CA LEU A 17 4.02 -7.41 -14.30
C LEU A 17 5.24 -6.84 -13.58
N CYS A 18 5.87 -7.63 -12.72
CA CYS A 18 7.09 -7.23 -12.02
C CYS A 18 8.23 -6.88 -13.00
N LEU A 19 8.39 -7.66 -14.06
CA LEU A 19 9.40 -7.38 -15.10
C LEU A 19 9.07 -6.10 -15.86
N LEU A 20 7.83 -5.94 -16.34
CA LEU A 20 7.39 -4.75 -17.06
C LEU A 20 7.61 -3.47 -16.24
N VAL A 21 7.24 -3.49 -14.97
CA VAL A 21 7.41 -2.33 -14.08
C VAL A 21 8.90 -2.08 -13.84
N ASN A 22 9.70 -3.10 -13.56
CA ASN A 22 11.12 -2.91 -13.28
C ASN A 22 11.96 -2.48 -14.49
N ILE A 23 11.52 -2.81 -15.71
CA ILE A 23 12.14 -2.32 -16.96
C ILE A 23 11.85 -0.83 -17.16
N ASN A 24 10.62 -0.40 -16.87
CA ASN A 24 10.17 0.97 -17.11
C ASN A 24 10.32 1.90 -15.90
N ARG A 25 10.91 1.43 -14.79
CA ARG A 25 11.10 2.25 -13.58
C ARG A 25 12.27 3.21 -13.75
N ASP A 26 12.22 4.32 -13.01
CA ASP A 26 13.39 5.17 -12.83
C ASP A 26 14.52 4.38 -12.14
N PRO A 27 15.78 4.48 -12.60
CA PRO A 27 16.89 3.69 -12.05
C PRO A 27 17.17 3.98 -10.58
N LYS A 28 16.77 5.15 -10.09
CA LYS A 28 16.91 5.59 -8.69
C LYS A 28 15.74 5.16 -7.80
N SER A 29 14.62 4.73 -8.39
CA SER A 29 13.46 4.25 -7.63
C SER A 29 13.78 2.95 -6.91
N LYS A 30 12.89 2.49 -6.03
CA LYS A 30 13.02 1.18 -5.37
C LYS A 30 12.57 0.07 -6.34
N PRO A 31 13.26 -1.09 -6.38
CA PRO A 31 12.82 -2.20 -7.22
C PRO A 31 11.55 -2.83 -6.65
N HIS A 32 10.61 -3.15 -7.53
CA HIS A 32 9.36 -3.81 -7.16
C HIS A 32 9.55 -5.32 -7.08
N LYS A 33 8.79 -5.96 -6.17
CA LYS A 33 8.82 -7.42 -5.96
C LYS A 33 7.58 -8.07 -6.55
N VAL A 34 7.72 -9.32 -6.98
CA VAL A 34 6.61 -10.13 -7.53
C VAL A 34 5.43 -10.21 -6.54
N THR A 35 5.72 -10.31 -5.24
CA THR A 35 4.71 -10.36 -4.18
C THR A 35 3.84 -9.11 -4.07
N GLU A 36 4.27 -7.97 -4.63
CA GLU A 36 3.46 -6.74 -4.64
C GLU A 36 2.34 -6.79 -5.68
N PHE A 37 2.45 -7.67 -6.68
CA PHE A 37 1.48 -7.82 -7.78
C PHE A 37 0.59 -9.06 -7.62
N HIS A 38 0.84 -9.90 -6.61
CA HIS A 38 0.11 -11.15 -6.41
C HIS A 38 -1.05 -10.97 -5.41
N PRO A 39 -2.31 -11.24 -5.80
CA PRO A 39 -3.48 -10.93 -4.95
C PRO A 39 -3.55 -11.76 -3.68
N TYR A 40 -2.97 -12.97 -3.70
CA TYR A 40 -2.90 -13.83 -2.51
C TYR A 40 -1.60 -13.67 -1.73
N ALA A 41 -0.70 -12.77 -2.14
CA ALA A 41 0.46 -12.46 -1.32
C ALA A 41 -0.01 -11.69 -0.08
N GLN A 42 0.43 -12.11 1.10
CA GLN A 42 0.10 -11.42 2.33
C GLN A 42 0.62 -9.98 2.23
N ALA A 43 -0.31 -9.02 2.11
CA ALA A 43 0.04 -7.62 2.16
C ALA A 43 0.77 -7.38 3.47
N LYS A 44 2.04 -6.98 3.41
CA LYS A 44 2.75 -6.49 4.59
C LYS A 44 1.88 -5.36 5.11
N LYS A 45 1.24 -5.57 6.27
CA LYS A 45 0.45 -4.55 6.94
C LYS A 45 1.34 -3.31 7.00
N LYS A 46 1.03 -2.29 6.20
CA LYS A 46 1.61 -0.97 6.44
C LYS A 46 1.31 -0.70 7.91
N PRO A 47 2.30 -0.28 8.74
CA PRO A 47 1.97 0.11 10.10
C PRO A 47 0.83 1.10 9.95
N ALA A 48 -0.33 0.78 10.53
CA ALA A 48 -1.46 1.67 10.52
C ALA A 48 -0.90 3.01 11.00
N ALA A 49 -1.02 4.07 10.19
CA ALA A 49 -0.73 5.39 10.70
C ALA A 49 -1.50 5.48 12.01
N VAL A 50 -0.79 5.69 13.11
CA VAL A 50 -1.41 5.91 14.40
C VAL A 50 -2.12 7.23 14.24
N ILE A 51 -3.36 7.18 13.75
CA ILE A 51 -4.29 8.28 13.83
C ILE A 51 -4.61 8.33 15.31
N GLU A 52 -3.82 9.10 16.06
CA GLU A 52 -4.19 9.51 17.39
C GLU A 52 -5.59 10.10 17.25
N LYS A 53 -6.57 9.45 17.88
CA LYS A 53 -7.92 9.97 17.98
C LYS A 53 -7.86 11.16 18.95
N MET A 54 -7.30 12.28 18.50
CA MET A 54 -7.50 13.54 19.20
C MET A 54 -9.00 13.81 19.21
N SER A 55 -9.51 13.99 20.40
CA SER A 55 -10.93 14.24 20.60
C SER A 55 -11.27 15.58 19.95
N LEU A 56 -12.47 15.69 19.35
CA LEU A 56 -12.98 16.94 18.77
C LEU A 56 -12.96 18.15 19.73
N LYS A 57 -12.80 17.91 21.04
CA LYS A 57 -12.71 18.95 22.07
C LYS A 57 -11.38 19.72 22.01
N ASP A 58 -10.29 19.05 21.65
CA ASP A 58 -8.95 19.66 21.56
C ASP A 58 -8.84 20.57 20.34
N CYS A 59 -9.51 20.21 19.24
CA CYS A 59 -9.59 21.03 18.03
C CYS A 59 -10.34 22.35 18.25
N LYS A 60 -11.31 22.40 19.18
CA LYS A 60 -12.06 23.64 19.46
C LYS A 60 -11.18 24.69 20.15
N GLY A 61 -10.30 24.26 21.05
CA GLY A 61 -9.30 25.13 21.68
C GLY A 61 -8.29 25.69 20.68
N ALA A 62 -7.83 24.85 19.74
CA ALA A 62 -6.91 25.27 18.67
C ALA A 62 -7.57 26.23 17.68
N PHE A 63 -8.84 26.03 17.32
CA PHE A 63 -9.57 26.93 16.42
C PHE A 63 -9.85 28.30 17.05
N GLN A 64 -10.18 28.34 18.34
CA GLN A 64 -10.46 29.58 19.05
C GLN A 64 -9.18 30.39 19.34
N ALA A 65 -8.05 29.70 19.54
CA ALA A 65 -6.72 30.32 19.65
C ALA A 65 -6.22 30.88 18.30
N ALA A 66 -6.66 30.32 17.17
CA ALA A 66 -6.27 30.77 15.82
C ALA A 66 -7.07 31.98 15.30
N GLY A 67 -7.99 32.55 16.09
CA GLY A 67 -8.53 33.89 15.84
C GLY A 67 -9.46 34.04 14.63
N PHE A 68 -10.13 32.97 14.18
CA PHE A 68 -11.23 33.10 13.22
C PHE A 68 -12.54 33.38 13.98
N LYS A 69 -13.06 34.61 13.85
CA LYS A 69 -14.41 34.99 14.27
C LYS A 69 -15.46 34.47 13.30
#